data_AF-A0A3M1WZX7-F1
#
_entry.id   AF-A0A3M1WZX7-F1
#
_cell.length_a   1.000
_cell.length_b   1.000
_cell.length_c   1.000
_cell.angle_alpha   90.00
_cell.angle_beta   90.00
_cell.angle_gamma   90.00
#
_symmetry.space_group_name_H-M   'P 1'
#
loop_
_entity.id
_entity.type
_entity.pdbx_description
1 polymer ?
#
loop_
_entity_poly.entity_id
_entity_poly.type
_entity_poly.pdbx_seq_one_letter_code
_entity_poly.pdbx_strand_id
1 'polypeptide(L)'
;MMGEKGNILSISLVAFVLLILLSQARGRYLADGRFDPNYNPHDFIDDSGACPRCHYVDERGTMDETGFIPQLVDFCHECHTVEDLGRSHPIGVDPTDVYWRLRLPDDFYLDTEHNMTCITCHKGHGKYLSTEKTFPFQKPVNPDAEKWGEPYYYKTYYVRRSDPEKGYAVMCNECHEGYLE
;
A
#
# COMPACT_ATOMS: atom_id res chain seq x y z
N MET A 1 34.50 49.62 14.74
CA MET A 1 34.76 48.46 13.86
C MET A 1 34.07 47.24 14.46
N MET A 2 32.81 47.00 14.07
CA MET A 2 32.02 45.83 14.51
C MET A 2 31.84 44.95 13.27
N GLY A 3 32.53 43.82 13.23
CA GLY A 3 32.55 42.88 12.11
C GLY A 3 31.57 41.73 12.32
N GLU A 4 30.84 41.42 11.25
CA GLU A 4 29.81 40.40 11.13
C GLU A 4 30.23 39.02 11.67
N LYS A 5 29.47 38.51 12.64
CA LYS A 5 29.45 37.11 13.04
C LYS A 5 28.01 36.60 12.93
N GLY A 6 27.57 36.28 11.72
CA GLY A 6 26.28 35.65 11.52
C GLY A 6 26.17 35.16 10.09
N ASN A 7 26.24 33.84 9.88
CA ASN A 7 25.53 33.11 8.80
C ASN A 7 26.01 31.68 8.55
N ILE A 8 27.11 31.22 9.17
CA ILE A 8 27.63 29.87 8.86
C ILE A 8 26.74 28.75 9.43
N LEU A 9 26.09 28.96 10.58
CA LEU A 9 25.19 27.95 11.17
C LEU A 9 23.84 27.80 10.46
N SER A 10 23.35 28.83 9.77
CA SER A 10 22.03 28.78 9.10
C SER A 10 22.09 27.99 7.79
N ILE A 11 23.19 28.08 7.05
CA ILE A 11 23.35 27.40 5.75
C ILE A 11 23.45 25.87 5.92
N SER A 12 24.15 25.39 6.96
CA SER A 12 24.30 23.96 7.21
C SER A 12 22.99 23.28 7.62
N LEU A 13 22.13 23.95 8.39
CA LEU A 13 20.85 23.37 8.82
C LEU A 13 19.87 23.24 7.66
N VAL A 14 19.80 24.25 6.78
CA VAL A 14 18.93 24.24 5.60
C VAL A 14 19.38 23.15 4.61
N ALA A 15 20.68 22.99 4.39
CA ALA A 15 21.22 21.92 3.54
C ALA A 15 20.91 20.51 4.10
N PHE A 16 20.99 20.34 5.42
CA PHE A 16 20.71 19.06 6.07
C PHE A 16 19.22 18.70 6.00
N VAL A 17 18.32 19.67 6.21
CA VAL A 17 16.87 19.47 6.06
C VAL A 17 16.48 19.20 4.60
N LEU A 18 17.09 19.89 3.63
CA LEU A 18 16.86 19.59 2.20
C LEU A 18 17.33 18.18 1.82
N LEU A 19 18.45 17.71 2.36
CA LEU A 19 18.94 16.34 2.12
C LEU A 19 18.00 15.28 2.70
N ILE A 20 17.42 15.53 3.88
CA ILE A 20 16.41 14.65 4.49
C ILE A 20 15.11 14.66 3.67
N LEU A 21 14.67 15.82 3.18
CA LEU A 21 13.44 15.91 2.38
C LEU A 21 13.63 15.30 0.97
N LEU A 22 14.82 15.41 0.39
CA LEU A 22 15.15 14.79 -0.90
C LEU A 22 15.27 13.26 -0.81
N SER A 23 15.63 12.69 0.35
CA SER A 23 15.71 11.24 0.55
C SER A 23 14.36 10.56 0.76
N GLN A 24 13.33 11.32 1.15
CA GLN A 24 11.97 10.80 1.39
C GLN A 24 11.13 10.70 0.09
N ALA A 25 11.51 11.43 -0.98
CA ALA A 25 10.66 11.63 -2.16
C ALA A 25 10.97 10.72 -3.37
N ARG A 26 11.99 9.88 -3.32
CA ARG A 26 12.39 8.98 -4.42
C ARG A 26 12.64 7.60 -3.81
N GLY A 27 12.24 6.51 -4.48
CA GLY A 27 12.39 5.15 -3.96
C GLY A 27 13.78 4.93 -3.34
N ARG A 28 13.88 4.13 -2.27
CA ARG A 28 15.14 3.99 -1.56
C ARG A 28 16.19 3.39 -2.52
N TYR A 29 17.20 4.19 -2.84
CA TYR A 29 18.40 3.73 -3.52
C TYR A 29 19.43 3.36 -2.46
N LEU A 30 20.22 2.31 -2.74
CA LEU A 30 21.38 1.91 -1.96
C LEU A 30 22.48 2.99 -2.04
N ALA A 31 23.49 2.89 -1.16
CA ALA A 31 24.58 3.85 -1.09
C ALA A 31 25.39 3.99 -2.39
N ASP A 32 25.37 2.97 -3.25
CA ASP A 32 26.02 2.96 -4.56
C ASP A 32 25.12 3.48 -5.71
N GLY A 33 23.90 3.93 -5.38
CA GLY A 33 22.94 4.46 -6.34
C GLY A 33 22.11 3.39 -7.05
N ARG A 34 22.24 2.11 -6.70
CA ARG A 34 21.34 1.05 -7.18
C ARG A 34 19.99 1.11 -6.48
N PHE A 35 18.95 0.60 -7.13
CA PHE A 35 17.62 0.55 -6.55
C PHE A 35 17.56 -0.52 -5.44
N ASP A 36 16.89 -0.26 -4.31
CA ASP A 36 16.65 -1.27 -3.28
C ASP A 36 15.34 -2.03 -3.55
N PRO A 37 15.38 -3.27 -4.06
CA PRO A 37 14.18 -4.05 -4.34
C PRO A 37 13.50 -4.59 -3.08
N ASN A 38 14.16 -4.50 -1.91
CA ASN A 38 13.62 -4.97 -0.64
C ASN A 38 12.92 -3.86 0.14
N TYR A 39 12.98 -2.61 -0.33
CA TYR A 39 12.29 -1.53 0.34
C TYR A 39 10.78 -1.75 0.30
N ASN A 40 10.16 -1.74 1.47
CA ASN A 40 8.72 -1.84 1.61
C ASN A 40 8.24 -0.81 2.65
N PRO A 41 7.46 0.21 2.25
CA PRO A 41 6.97 1.23 3.18
C PRO A 41 6.00 0.66 4.22
N HIS A 42 5.47 -0.55 4.01
CA HIS A 42 4.52 -1.23 4.89
C HIS A 42 5.15 -2.35 5.74
N ASP A 43 6.48 -2.43 5.85
CA ASP A 43 7.13 -3.47 6.68
C ASP A 43 6.67 -3.44 8.16
N PHE A 44 6.18 -2.29 8.64
CA PHE A 44 5.62 -2.18 9.99
C PHE A 44 4.31 -2.97 10.20
N ILE A 45 3.63 -3.37 9.13
CA ILE A 45 2.41 -4.20 9.20
C ILE A 45 2.77 -5.63 9.64
N ASP A 46 4.00 -6.08 9.38
CA ASP A 46 4.48 -7.41 9.78
C ASP A 46 4.92 -7.45 11.26
N ASP A 47 4.87 -6.33 11.99
CA ASP A 47 5.07 -6.31 13.45
C ASP A 47 3.86 -6.94 14.16
N SER A 48 4.09 -7.96 14.98
CA SER A 48 3.03 -8.63 15.75
C SER A 48 2.31 -7.70 16.71
N GLY A 49 2.94 -6.61 17.14
CA GLY A 49 2.31 -5.55 17.92
C GLY A 49 1.25 -4.76 17.13
N ALA A 50 1.30 -4.77 15.80
CA ALA A 50 0.34 -4.10 14.92
C ALA A 50 -0.86 -4.99 14.58
N CYS A 51 -0.80 -6.31 14.81
CA CYS A 51 -1.88 -7.26 14.50
C CYS A 51 -3.27 -6.80 15.01
N PRO A 52 -3.44 -6.36 16.29
CA PRO A 52 -4.74 -5.96 16.80
C PRO A 52 -5.33 -4.69 16.17
N ARG A 53 -4.57 -4.00 15.31
CA ARG A 53 -5.04 -2.80 14.59
C ARG A 53 -5.78 -3.15 13.30
N CYS A 54 -5.65 -4.39 12.83
CA CYS A 54 -6.31 -4.90 11.63
C CYS A 54 -7.15 -6.13 11.92
N HIS A 55 -6.60 -7.07 12.68
CA HIS A 55 -7.20 -8.37 12.95
C HIS A 55 -8.03 -8.34 14.23
N TYR A 56 -9.10 -9.13 14.23
CA TYR A 56 -9.81 -9.47 15.45
C TYR A 56 -8.90 -10.34 16.33
N VAL A 57 -8.83 -10.00 17.62
CA VAL A 57 -8.07 -10.75 18.62
C VAL A 57 -9.04 -11.11 19.75
N ASP A 58 -9.15 -12.40 20.04
CA ASP A 58 -10.07 -12.88 21.08
C ASP A 58 -9.57 -12.58 22.51
N GLU A 59 -10.40 -12.85 23.51
CA GLU A 59 -10.08 -12.63 24.93
C GLU A 59 -8.85 -13.41 25.43
N ARG A 60 -8.42 -14.44 24.70
CA ARG A 60 -7.25 -15.26 25.01
C ARG A 60 -6.00 -14.76 24.29
N GLY A 61 -6.10 -13.69 23.51
CA GLY A 61 -5.02 -13.15 22.69
C GLY A 61 -4.79 -13.92 21.39
N THR A 62 -5.74 -14.77 20.98
CA THR A 62 -5.67 -15.50 19.70
C THR A 62 -6.17 -14.59 18.59
N MET A 63 -5.32 -14.39 17.58
CA MET A 63 -5.66 -13.60 16.41
C MET A 63 -6.46 -14.43 15.40
N ASP A 64 -7.52 -13.86 14.85
CA ASP A 64 -8.20 -14.37 13.66
C ASP A 64 -7.51 -13.84 12.40
N GLU A 65 -6.87 -14.72 11.64
CA GLU A 65 -6.18 -14.36 10.39
C GLU A 65 -7.12 -13.90 9.27
N THR A 66 -8.42 -14.20 9.41
CA THR A 66 -9.46 -13.90 8.41
C THR A 66 -10.48 -12.86 8.88
N GLY A 67 -10.60 -12.68 10.19
CA GLY A 67 -11.49 -11.71 10.84
C GLY A 67 -10.82 -10.36 11.00
N PHE A 68 -11.42 -9.32 10.42
CA PHE A 68 -10.89 -7.96 10.47
C PHE A 68 -11.81 -7.02 11.26
N ILE A 69 -11.21 -6.09 12.01
CA ILE A 69 -11.99 -5.11 12.78
C ILE A 69 -12.46 -3.94 11.90
N PRO A 70 -13.62 -3.33 12.16
CA PRO A 70 -14.12 -2.20 11.35
C PRO A 70 -13.17 -0.99 11.35
N GLN A 71 -12.41 -0.80 12.44
CA GLN A 71 -11.48 0.32 12.60
C GLN A 71 -10.20 0.18 11.77
N LEU A 72 -10.01 -0.90 11.02
CA LEU A 72 -8.78 -1.09 10.21
C LEU A 72 -8.59 0.02 9.17
N VAL A 73 -9.69 0.63 8.70
CA VAL A 73 -9.65 1.74 7.74
C VAL A 73 -8.93 2.95 8.36
N ASP A 74 -9.15 3.23 9.64
CA ASP A 74 -8.51 4.35 10.33
C ASP A 74 -7.00 4.17 10.40
N PHE A 75 -6.53 2.93 10.59
CA PHE A 75 -5.11 2.62 10.56
C PHE A 75 -4.46 2.94 9.20
N CYS A 76 -5.14 2.62 8.09
CA CYS A 76 -4.66 3.00 6.76
C CYS A 76 -4.62 4.53 6.59
N HIS A 77 -5.62 5.23 7.15
CA HIS A 77 -5.74 6.68 7.04
C HIS A 77 -4.71 7.48 7.85
N GLU A 78 -3.96 6.85 8.76
CA GLU A 78 -2.83 7.50 9.43
C GLU A 78 -1.71 7.92 8.45
N CYS A 79 -1.63 7.26 7.30
CA CYS A 79 -0.63 7.54 6.25
C CYS A 79 -1.24 7.88 4.88
N HIS A 80 -2.49 7.49 4.61
CA HIS A 80 -3.14 7.73 3.33
C HIS A 80 -4.36 8.63 3.49
N THR A 81 -4.41 9.76 2.79
CA THR A 81 -5.62 10.58 2.79
C THR A 81 -6.67 9.99 1.83
N VAL A 82 -7.95 10.26 2.08
CA VAL A 82 -9.03 9.85 1.18
C VAL A 82 -8.83 10.42 -0.23
N GLU A 83 -8.28 11.63 -0.32
CA GLU A 83 -7.95 12.30 -1.57
C GLU A 83 -6.85 11.57 -2.34
N ASP A 84 -5.84 11.02 -1.65
CA ASP A 84 -4.74 10.26 -2.26
C ASP A 84 -5.18 8.89 -2.80
N LEU A 85 -6.22 8.31 -2.19
CA LEU A 85 -6.77 7.02 -2.60
C LEU A 85 -7.64 7.16 -3.87
N GLY A 86 -8.24 8.31 -4.14
CA GLY A 86 -9.01 8.57 -5.36
C GLY A 86 -10.45 8.05 -5.32
N ARG A 87 -11.27 8.49 -6.29
CA ARG A 87 -12.74 8.51 -6.20
C ARG A 87 -13.47 7.15 -6.21
N SER A 88 -12.78 6.04 -6.45
CA SER A 88 -13.41 4.74 -6.74
C SER A 88 -13.12 3.65 -5.72
N HIS A 89 -12.76 3.98 -4.48
CA HIS A 89 -12.50 3.01 -3.42
C HIS A 89 -13.76 2.78 -2.58
N PRO A 90 -14.58 1.74 -2.87
CA PRO A 90 -15.75 1.44 -2.07
C PRO A 90 -15.32 0.85 -0.72
N ILE A 91 -15.37 1.66 0.32
CA ILE A 91 -15.15 1.26 1.72
C ILE A 91 -16.41 1.56 2.53
N GLY A 92 -16.67 0.78 3.58
CA GLY A 92 -17.85 0.94 4.44
C GLY A 92 -19.16 0.55 3.75
N VAL A 93 -19.09 -0.32 2.73
CA VAL A 93 -20.26 -0.82 2.01
C VAL A 93 -20.38 -2.31 2.28
N ASP A 94 -21.53 -2.75 2.78
CA ASP A 94 -21.89 -4.17 2.77
C ASP A 94 -22.28 -4.55 1.33
N PRO A 95 -21.48 -5.41 0.65
CA PRO A 95 -21.77 -5.79 -0.71
C PRO A 95 -23.06 -6.62 -0.83
N THR A 96 -23.47 -7.32 0.23
CA THR A 96 -24.65 -8.18 0.26
C THR A 96 -25.94 -7.38 0.42
N ASP A 97 -25.89 -6.20 1.06
CA ASP A 97 -27.04 -5.30 1.19
C ASP A 97 -27.47 -4.70 -0.15
N VAL A 98 -26.49 -4.33 -0.98
CA VAL A 98 -26.74 -3.72 -2.30
C VAL A 98 -26.97 -4.79 -3.37
N TYR A 99 -26.31 -5.94 -3.23
CA TYR A 99 -26.35 -7.03 -4.18
C TYR A 99 -26.48 -8.36 -3.46
N TRP A 100 -27.68 -8.70 -3.02
CA TRP A 100 -28.01 -9.91 -2.25
C TRP A 100 -27.60 -11.27 -2.88
N ARG A 101 -27.19 -11.29 -4.15
CA ARG A 101 -26.65 -12.48 -4.84
C ARG A 101 -25.14 -12.45 -5.05
N LEU A 102 -24.47 -11.37 -4.63
CA LEU A 102 -23.03 -11.26 -4.76
C LEU A 102 -22.37 -12.36 -3.93
N ARG A 103 -21.48 -13.11 -4.57
CA ARG A 103 -20.56 -14.00 -3.87
C ARG A 103 -19.17 -13.42 -4.03
N LEU A 104 -18.64 -12.92 -2.92
CA LEU A 104 -17.24 -12.56 -2.88
C LEU A 104 -16.39 -13.83 -2.89
N PRO A 105 -15.24 -13.83 -3.57
CA PRO A 105 -14.22 -14.86 -3.39
C PRO A 105 -13.83 -14.98 -1.91
N ASP A 106 -13.48 -16.20 -1.47
CA ASP A 106 -13.20 -16.50 -0.05
C ASP A 106 -12.07 -15.65 0.56
N ASP A 107 -11.16 -15.13 -0.27
CA ASP A 107 -10.04 -14.27 0.13
C ASP A 107 -10.35 -12.77 0.06
N PHE A 108 -11.58 -12.37 -0.29
CA PHE A 108 -12.05 -10.99 -0.29
C PHE A 108 -12.75 -10.72 1.04
N TYR A 109 -11.93 -10.63 2.08
CA TYR A 109 -12.42 -10.50 3.44
C TYR A 109 -13.18 -9.18 3.64
N LEU A 110 -14.30 -9.28 4.34
CA LEU A 110 -15.02 -8.16 4.92
C LEU A 110 -14.58 -8.00 6.38
N ASP A 111 -14.89 -6.85 6.97
CA ASP A 111 -14.76 -6.73 8.42
C ASP A 111 -15.85 -7.54 9.16
N THR A 112 -15.77 -7.58 10.49
CA THR A 112 -16.74 -8.27 11.34
C THR A 112 -18.16 -7.68 11.25
N GLU A 113 -18.33 -6.50 10.67
CA GLU A 113 -19.62 -5.86 10.39
C GLU A 113 -20.10 -6.10 8.95
N HIS A 114 -19.42 -6.98 8.20
CA HIS A 114 -19.70 -7.30 6.78
C HIS A 114 -19.49 -6.14 5.81
N ASN A 115 -18.70 -5.13 6.17
CA ASN A 115 -18.36 -4.04 5.26
C ASN A 115 -17.08 -4.34 4.47
N MET A 116 -17.06 -3.87 3.22
CA MET A 116 -15.82 -3.76 2.46
C MET A 116 -14.89 -2.75 3.11
N THR A 117 -13.62 -3.09 3.16
CA THR A 117 -12.55 -2.24 3.70
C THR A 117 -11.39 -2.18 2.72
N CYS A 118 -10.30 -1.51 3.09
CA CYS A 118 -9.08 -1.50 2.30
C CYS A 118 -8.57 -2.93 2.01
N ILE A 119 -8.64 -3.83 3.00
CA ILE A 119 -8.07 -5.18 2.87
C ILE A 119 -8.97 -6.14 2.08
N THR A 120 -10.19 -5.74 1.72
CA THR A 120 -11.03 -6.53 0.80
C THR A 120 -10.36 -6.64 -0.57
N CYS A 121 -9.76 -5.54 -1.05
CA CYS A 121 -9.07 -5.48 -2.34
C CYS A 121 -7.54 -5.55 -2.21
N HIS A 122 -7.00 -5.09 -1.07
CA HIS A 122 -5.56 -5.05 -0.83
C HIS A 122 -5.10 -6.13 0.17
N LYS A 123 -3.86 -6.59 0.02
CA LYS A 123 -3.20 -7.53 0.90
C LYS A 123 -2.21 -6.76 1.80
N GLY A 124 -2.61 -6.51 3.05
CA GLY A 124 -1.76 -5.81 4.02
C GLY A 124 -0.36 -6.43 4.15
N HIS A 125 -0.32 -7.76 4.20
CA HIS A 125 0.92 -8.55 4.17
C HIS A 125 1.33 -8.89 2.74
N GLY A 126 2.08 -8.01 2.10
CA GLY A 126 2.46 -8.19 0.70
C GLY A 126 3.80 -7.57 0.35
N LYS A 127 4.34 -7.98 -0.79
CA LYS A 127 5.52 -7.32 -1.35
C LYS A 127 5.11 -5.96 -1.88
N TYR A 128 5.91 -4.93 -1.61
CA TYR A 128 5.72 -3.61 -2.22
C TYR A 128 6.01 -3.61 -3.72
N LEU A 129 6.92 -4.48 -4.16
CA LEU A 129 7.49 -4.50 -5.50
C LEU A 129 7.37 -5.87 -6.16
N SER A 130 7.16 -5.86 -7.48
CA SER A 130 7.16 -7.03 -8.36
C SER A 130 7.89 -6.73 -9.66
N THR A 131 8.38 -7.76 -10.34
CA THR A 131 8.87 -7.66 -11.72
C THR A 131 7.74 -7.64 -12.75
N GLU A 132 6.51 -7.91 -12.31
CA GLU A 132 5.30 -7.84 -13.13
C GLU A 132 4.55 -6.54 -12.89
N LYS A 133 3.95 -6.01 -13.96
CA LYS A 133 3.09 -4.84 -13.86
C LYS A 133 1.75 -5.22 -13.25
N THR A 134 1.22 -4.31 -12.44
CA THR A 134 -0.15 -4.36 -11.93
C THR A 134 -1.15 -3.84 -12.97
N PHE A 135 -0.73 -3.03 -13.95
CA PHE A 135 -1.56 -2.55 -15.05
C PHE A 135 -0.73 -2.13 -16.29
N PRO A 136 -1.31 -2.08 -17.51
CA PRO A 136 -0.55 -1.98 -18.78
C PRO A 136 0.44 -0.82 -18.87
N PHE A 137 0.01 0.34 -18.41
CA PHE A 137 0.72 1.60 -18.54
C PHE A 137 1.56 1.96 -17.31
N GLN A 138 1.76 1.00 -16.41
CA GLN A 138 2.57 1.21 -15.23
C GLN A 138 4.04 1.44 -15.61
N LYS A 139 4.62 2.51 -15.09
CA LYS A 139 6.05 2.81 -15.21
C LYS A 139 6.82 2.10 -14.09
N PRO A 140 8.04 1.61 -14.35
CA PRO A 140 8.87 1.04 -13.31
C PRO A 140 9.28 2.10 -12.29
N VAL A 141 9.50 1.68 -11.06
CA VAL A 141 10.02 2.56 -9.99
C VAL A 141 11.52 2.78 -10.09
N ASN A 142 12.22 1.92 -10.84
CA ASN A 142 13.65 1.99 -11.14
C ASN A 142 13.86 2.18 -12.66
N PRO A 143 13.67 3.39 -13.21
CA PRO A 143 13.78 3.61 -14.66
C PRO A 143 15.17 3.31 -15.23
N ASP A 144 16.22 3.35 -14.40
CA ASP A 144 17.61 3.09 -14.79
C ASP A 144 18.02 1.61 -14.67
N ALA A 145 17.09 0.66 -14.53
CA ALA A 145 17.39 -0.76 -14.32
C ALA A 145 18.37 -1.33 -15.38
N GLU A 146 18.16 -0.98 -16.65
CA GLU A 146 19.01 -1.41 -17.77
C GLU A 146 20.48 -1.00 -17.61
N LYS A 147 20.75 0.19 -17.06
CA LYS A 147 22.11 0.68 -16.81
C LYS A 147 22.89 -0.27 -15.90
N TRP A 148 22.20 -0.97 -15.01
CA TRP A 148 22.77 -1.86 -14.01
C TRP A 148 22.58 -3.34 -14.33
N GLY A 149 21.93 -3.69 -15.44
CA GLY A 149 21.57 -5.07 -15.76
C GLY A 149 20.56 -5.67 -14.79
N GLU A 150 19.74 -4.83 -14.15
CA GLU A 150 18.73 -5.22 -13.17
C GLU A 150 17.35 -5.37 -13.84
N PRO A 151 16.45 -6.19 -13.28
CA PRO A 151 15.08 -6.22 -13.74
C PRO A 151 14.35 -4.91 -13.40
N TYR A 152 13.32 -4.59 -14.18
CA TYR A 152 12.38 -3.54 -13.81
C TYR A 152 11.49 -4.00 -12.66
N TYR A 153 11.28 -3.10 -11.70
CA TYR A 153 10.36 -3.28 -10.59
C TYR A 153 9.19 -2.32 -10.70
N TYR A 154 8.02 -2.80 -10.30
CA TYR A 154 6.75 -2.11 -10.35
C TYR A 154 6.09 -2.19 -8.98
N LYS A 155 5.38 -1.13 -8.57
CA LYS A 155 4.58 -1.17 -7.33
C LYS A 155 3.48 -2.19 -7.49
N THR A 156 3.32 -3.09 -6.54
CA THR A 156 2.20 -4.03 -6.52
C THR A 156 0.89 -3.35 -6.17
N TYR A 157 0.96 -2.17 -5.54
CA TYR A 157 -0.16 -1.53 -4.84
C TYR A 157 -0.84 -2.45 -3.82
N TYR A 158 -0.18 -3.54 -3.45
CA TYR A 158 -0.71 -4.60 -2.61
C TYR A 158 -2.04 -5.17 -3.08
N VAL A 159 -2.45 -5.01 -4.35
CA VAL A 159 -3.76 -5.54 -4.78
C VAL A 159 -3.75 -7.06 -4.77
N ARG A 160 -4.87 -7.67 -4.36
CA ARG A 160 -5.02 -9.13 -4.32
C ARG A 160 -4.96 -9.76 -5.69
N ARG A 161 -5.56 -9.08 -6.68
CA ARG A 161 -5.59 -9.53 -8.08
C ARG A 161 -5.30 -8.35 -9.00
N SER A 162 -4.45 -8.62 -9.97
CA SER A 162 -4.15 -7.70 -11.06
C SER A 162 -3.62 -8.48 -12.23
N ASP A 163 -3.70 -7.88 -13.41
CA ASP A 163 -3.17 -8.45 -14.63
C ASP A 163 -2.40 -7.38 -15.42
N PRO A 164 -1.21 -7.70 -15.98
CA PRO A 164 -0.43 -6.72 -16.73
C PRO A 164 -1.16 -6.11 -17.95
N GLU A 165 -2.18 -6.78 -18.50
CA GLU A 165 -2.97 -6.34 -19.66
C GLU A 165 -4.33 -5.75 -19.26
N LYS A 166 -4.99 -6.33 -18.25
CA LYS A 166 -6.34 -5.95 -17.81
C LYS A 166 -6.36 -5.03 -16.59
N GLY A 167 -5.23 -4.83 -15.93
CA GLY A 167 -5.12 -4.00 -14.73
C GLY A 167 -5.94 -4.54 -13.56
N TYR A 168 -6.65 -3.66 -12.86
CA TYR A 168 -7.52 -4.01 -11.74
C TYR A 168 -8.88 -4.59 -12.16
N ALA A 169 -9.22 -4.60 -13.45
CA ALA A 169 -10.51 -5.12 -13.90
C ALA A 169 -10.71 -6.58 -13.50
N VAL A 170 -9.63 -7.38 -13.50
CA VAL A 170 -9.69 -8.77 -13.03
C VAL A 170 -10.18 -8.89 -11.59
N MET A 171 -9.81 -7.94 -10.71
CA MET A 171 -10.26 -7.90 -9.33
C MET A 171 -11.72 -7.44 -9.23
N CYS A 172 -12.08 -6.38 -9.96
CA CYS A 172 -13.45 -5.87 -9.95
C CYS A 172 -14.46 -6.90 -10.48
N ASN A 173 -14.08 -7.66 -11.50
CA ASN A 173 -14.95 -8.61 -12.16
C ASN A 173 -15.31 -9.82 -11.29
N GLU A 174 -14.47 -10.18 -10.32
CA GLU A 174 -14.79 -11.21 -9.32
C GLU A 174 -16.13 -10.92 -8.63
N CYS A 175 -16.40 -9.63 -8.36
CA CYS A 175 -17.65 -9.19 -7.77
C CYS A 175 -18.70 -8.87 -8.85
N HIS A 176 -18.32 -8.12 -9.88
CA HIS A 176 -19.29 -7.58 -10.84
C HIS A 176 -19.78 -8.59 -11.90
N GLU A 177 -19.00 -9.63 -12.19
CA GLU A 177 -19.30 -10.63 -13.23
C GLU A 177 -19.50 -12.04 -12.65
N GLY A 178 -19.23 -12.25 -11.36
CA GLY A 178 -19.43 -13.53 -10.64
C GLY A 178 -20.88 -14.03 -10.54
N TYR A 179 -21.80 -13.48 -11.33
CA TYR A 179 -23.25 -13.78 -11.35
C TYR A 179 -23.67 -14.85 -12.36
N LEU A 180 -22.74 -15.58 -12.99
CA LEU A 180 -23.05 -16.41 -14.16
C LEU A 180 -23.03 -17.93 -13.96
N GLU A 181 -23.18 -18.44 -12.73
CA GLU A 181 -23.45 -19.88 -12.48
C GLU A 181 -24.62 -20.13 -11.53
#